data_AF-A0A0Q9LXH4-F1
#
_entry.id   AF-A0A0Q9LXH4-F1
#
_cell.length_a   1.000
_cell.length_b   1.000
_cell.length_c   1.000
_cell.angle_alpha   90.00
_cell.angle_beta   90.00
_cell.angle_gamma   90.00
#
_symmetry.space_group_name_H-M   'P 1'
#
loop_
_entity.id
_entity.type
_entity.pdbx_description
1 polymer ?
#
loop_
_entity_poly.entity_id
_entity_poly.type
_entity_poly.pdbx_seq_one_letter_code
_entity_poly.pdbx_strand_id
1 'polypeptide(L)'
;MRTSEFRKLIKKHLAPTLNEFGFIGTDHHFVKDTKNHVINAIVIQADKNGGSCVVDLGVHLDFLPNTIKEYIPSSKLTVYDCEFRTRLVNELKWFQKNVLRNKEREIWFRYGHTEEESKTVIQEMKDMILSQGTSYFSQFN
;
A
#
# COMPACT_ATOMS: atom_id res chain seq x y z
N MET A 1 18.25 -4.35 -8.54
CA MET A 1 17.33 -5.50 -8.79
C MET A 1 16.27 -5.13 -9.83
N ARG A 2 15.77 -6.08 -10.63
CA ARG A 2 14.63 -5.85 -11.55
C ARG A 2 13.29 -5.95 -10.81
N THR A 3 12.25 -5.28 -11.33
CA THR A 3 10.89 -5.32 -10.74
C THR A 3 10.35 -6.75 -10.56
N SER A 4 10.59 -7.63 -11.53
CA SER A 4 10.14 -9.03 -11.46
C SER A 4 10.84 -9.83 -10.36
N GLU A 5 12.09 -9.51 -10.03
CA GLU A 5 12.84 -10.11 -8.92
C GLU A 5 12.33 -9.57 -7.59
N PHE A 6 12.13 -8.26 -7.49
CA PHE A 6 11.61 -7.62 -6.28
C PHE A 6 10.20 -8.12 -5.94
N ARG A 7 9.33 -8.33 -6.94
CA ARG A 7 8.01 -8.95 -6.75
C ARG A 7 8.06 -10.36 -6.16
N LYS A 8 9.06 -11.17 -6.52
CA LYS A 8 9.26 -12.48 -5.88
C LYS A 8 9.57 -12.33 -4.38
N LEU A 9 10.32 -11.30 -4.01
CA LEU A 9 10.61 -11.01 -2.61
C LEU A 9 9.38 -10.48 -1.88
N ILE A 10 8.55 -9.63 -2.49
CA ILE A 10 7.27 -9.20 -1.92
C ILE A 10 6.40 -10.42 -1.60
N LYS A 11 6.24 -11.33 -2.56
CA LYS A 11 5.46 -12.57 -2.35
C LYS A 11 6.01 -13.43 -1.22
N LYS A 12 7.33 -13.46 -1.03
CA LYS A 12 8.01 -14.30 -0.03
C LYS A 12 8.03 -13.66 1.36
N HIS A 13 8.10 -12.34 1.45
CA HIS A 13 8.44 -11.64 2.69
C HIS A 13 7.38 -10.64 3.17
N LEU A 14 6.62 -10.01 2.27
CA LEU A 14 5.57 -9.06 2.63
C LEU A 14 4.18 -9.70 2.67
N ALA A 15 3.85 -10.48 1.63
CA ALA A 15 2.54 -11.10 1.50
C ALA A 15 2.15 -11.96 2.72
N PRO A 16 3.03 -12.81 3.30
CA PRO A 16 2.67 -13.58 4.49
C PRO A 16 2.26 -12.70 5.66
N THR A 17 2.97 -11.60 5.91
CA THR A 17 2.58 -10.65 6.96
C THR A 17 1.24 -9.98 6.64
N LEU A 18 1.01 -9.50 5.42
CA LEU A 18 -0.29 -8.89 5.10
C LEU A 18 -1.44 -9.90 5.27
N ASN A 19 -1.19 -11.17 4.94
CA ASN A 19 -2.14 -12.26 5.14
C ASN A 19 -2.44 -12.52 6.63
N GLU A 20 -1.43 -12.45 7.51
CA GLU A 20 -1.63 -12.52 8.97
C GLU A 20 -2.55 -11.39 9.48
N PHE A 21 -2.55 -10.23 8.82
CA PHE A 21 -3.44 -9.11 9.11
C PHE A 21 -4.81 -9.20 8.41
N GLY A 22 -5.10 -10.31 7.74
CA GLY A 22 -6.39 -10.60 7.11
C GLY A 22 -6.54 -10.07 5.69
N PHE A 23 -5.47 -9.56 5.06
CA PHE A 23 -5.50 -9.29 3.63
C PHE A 23 -5.40 -10.59 2.83
N ILE A 24 -5.97 -10.57 1.64
CA ILE A 24 -5.89 -11.63 0.64
C ILE A 24 -5.19 -11.05 -0.58
N GLY A 25 -4.13 -11.70 -1.02
CA GLY A 25 -3.28 -11.24 -2.12
C GLY A 25 -1.91 -11.89 -2.06
N THR A 26 -1.15 -11.87 -3.15
CA THR A 26 0.17 -12.55 -3.16
C THR A 26 1.27 -11.85 -3.96
N ASP A 27 0.94 -10.91 -4.85
CA ASP A 27 1.94 -10.20 -5.65
C ASP A 27 2.03 -8.74 -5.19
N HIS A 28 1.46 -7.81 -5.95
CA HIS A 28 1.54 -6.38 -5.67
C HIS A 28 0.17 -5.79 -5.33
N HIS A 29 -0.81 -6.64 -5.03
CA HIS A 29 -2.18 -6.26 -4.77
C HIS A 29 -2.77 -7.12 -3.66
N PHE A 30 -3.37 -6.46 -2.67
CA PHE A 30 -3.90 -7.07 -1.45
C PHE A 30 -5.22 -6.37 -1.10
N VAL A 31 -6.24 -7.17 -0.77
CA VAL A 31 -7.56 -6.67 -0.38
C VAL A 31 -8.00 -7.31 0.93
N LYS A 32 -8.72 -6.56 1.76
CA LYS A 32 -9.29 -7.05 3.02
C LYS A 32 -10.70 -6.51 3.17
N ASP A 33 -11.65 -7.43 3.16
CA ASP A 33 -13.02 -7.13 3.56
C ASP A 33 -13.06 -6.98 5.08
N THR A 34 -13.68 -5.92 5.56
CA THR A 34 -13.87 -5.66 6.98
C THR A 34 -15.36 -5.71 7.33
N LYS A 35 -15.66 -5.65 8.63
CA LYS A 35 -17.06 -5.53 9.08
C LYS A 35 -17.54 -4.12 8.72
N ASN A 36 -18.83 -3.95 8.43
CA ASN A 36 -19.47 -2.67 8.09
C ASN A 36 -19.26 -2.17 6.64
N HIS A 37 -19.26 -3.08 5.66
CA HIS A 37 -19.28 -2.71 4.24
C HIS A 37 -18.02 -1.99 3.74
N VAL A 38 -16.89 -2.13 4.42
CA VAL A 38 -15.63 -1.47 4.08
C VAL A 38 -14.62 -2.48 3.52
N ILE A 39 -14.02 -2.13 2.38
CA ILE A 39 -12.97 -2.89 1.70
C ILE A 39 -11.67 -2.07 1.75
N ASN A 40 -10.64 -2.63 2.37
CA ASN A 40 -9.31 -2.04 2.37
C ASN A 40 -8.47 -2.65 1.26
N ALA A 41 -7.76 -1.83 0.48
CA ALA A 41 -6.88 -2.27 -0.59
C ALA A 41 -5.47 -1.70 -0.38
N ILE A 42 -4.46 -2.49 -0.74
CA ILE A 42 -3.05 -2.09 -0.80
C ILE A 42 -2.51 -2.50 -2.16
N VAL A 43 -1.90 -1.54 -2.87
CA VAL A 43 -1.18 -1.81 -4.12
C VAL A 43 0.25 -1.34 -4.02
N ILE A 44 1.19 -2.19 -4.47
CA ILE A 44 2.60 -1.87 -4.59
C ILE A 44 2.86 -1.52 -6.05
N GLN A 45 2.75 -0.24 -6.38
CA GLN A 45 2.89 0.25 -7.74
C GLN A 45 4.37 0.42 -8.09
N ALA A 46 4.86 -0.34 -9.07
CA ALA A 46 6.21 -0.17 -9.59
C ALA A 46 6.33 1.13 -10.40
N ASP A 47 7.50 1.77 -10.35
CA ASP A 47 7.83 2.85 -11.27
C ASP A 47 7.82 2.36 -12.72
N LYS A 48 7.37 3.22 -13.64
CA LYS A 48 7.31 2.88 -15.07
C LYS A 48 8.68 2.56 -15.68
N ASN A 49 9.75 3.12 -15.11
CA ASN A 49 11.13 2.86 -15.53
C ASN A 49 11.80 1.74 -14.70
N GLY A 50 11.08 1.17 -13.73
CA GLY A 50 11.59 0.17 -12.80
C GLY A 50 12.52 0.74 -11.73
N GLY A 51 13.08 -0.15 -10.91
CA GLY A 51 14.05 0.20 -9.86
C GLY A 51 13.44 0.81 -8.59
N SER A 52 12.13 1.06 -8.56
CA SER A 52 11.43 1.50 -7.35
C SER A 52 9.94 1.21 -7.37
N CYS A 53 9.30 1.35 -6.22
CA CYS A 53 7.84 1.30 -6.08
C CYS A 53 7.33 2.32 -5.07
N VAL A 54 6.03 2.60 -5.15
CA VAL A 54 5.25 3.30 -4.13
C VAL A 54 4.17 2.36 -3.60
N VAL A 55 3.70 2.62 -2.38
CA VAL A 55 2.57 1.88 -1.79
C VAL A 55 1.36 2.79 -1.78
N ASP A 56 0.32 2.39 -2.52
CA ASP A 56 -1.00 2.98 -2.49
C ASP A 56 -1.88 2.26 -1.49
N LEU A 57 -2.66 3.02 -0.74
CA LEU A 57 -3.68 2.56 0.19
C LEU A 57 -5.05 3.03 -0.32
N GLY A 58 -6.02 2.13 -0.33
CA GLY A 58 -7.36 2.38 -0.82
C GLY A 58 -8.42 1.93 0.17
N VAL A 59 -9.51 2.68 0.26
CA VAL A 59 -10.73 2.29 0.97
C VAL A 59 -11.91 2.44 0.03
N HIS A 60 -12.70 1.38 -0.06
CA HIS A 60 -13.95 1.38 -0.80
C HIS A 60 -15.09 0.90 0.07
N LEU A 61 -16.32 1.24 -0.33
CA LEU A 61 -17.53 0.78 0.31
C LEU A 61 -18.23 -0.20 -0.63
N ASP A 62 -18.52 -1.41 -0.18
CA ASP A 62 -18.98 -2.51 -1.05
C ASP A 62 -20.34 -2.26 -1.75
N PHE A 63 -21.09 -1.28 -1.26
CA PHE A 63 -22.37 -0.83 -1.82
C PHE A 63 -22.24 0.34 -2.81
N LEU A 64 -21.05 0.92 -2.97
CA LEU A 64 -20.80 1.94 -3.98
C LEU A 64 -20.30 1.31 -5.27
N PRO A 65 -20.67 1.86 -6.44
CA PRO A 65 -19.95 1.54 -7.66
C PRO A 65 -18.59 2.26 -7.67
N ASN A 66 -17.65 1.77 -8.47
CA ASN A 66 -16.36 2.43 -8.68
C ASN A 66 -16.50 3.74 -9.48
N THR A 67 -15.36 4.37 -9.78
CA THR A 67 -15.29 5.66 -10.50
C THR A 67 -15.90 5.65 -11.91
N ILE A 68 -16.05 4.48 -12.54
CA ILE A 68 -16.69 4.31 -13.85
C ILE A 68 -18.12 3.76 -13.76
N LYS A 69 -18.71 3.76 -12.55
CA LYS A 69 -20.08 3.31 -12.23
C LYS A 69 -20.29 1.78 -12.34
N GLU A 70 -19.23 1.00 -12.15
CA GLU A 70 -19.30 -0.46 -12.13
C GLU A 70 -19.20 -1.03 -10.71
N TYR A 71 -19.97 -2.07 -10.41
CA TYR A 71 -19.81 -2.84 -9.17
C TYR A 71 -18.74 -3.91 -9.37
N ILE A 72 -17.62 -3.76 -8.67
CA ILE A 72 -16.50 -4.69 -8.75
C ILE A 72 -16.49 -5.57 -7.50
N PRO A 73 -16.43 -6.91 -7.64
CA PRO A 73 -16.25 -7.80 -6.50
C PRO A 73 -14.98 -7.46 -5.71
N SER A 74 -15.02 -7.54 -4.38
CA SER A 74 -13.87 -7.19 -3.52
C SER A 74 -12.56 -7.88 -3.93
N SER A 75 -12.63 -9.15 -4.34
CA SER A 75 -11.47 -9.92 -4.81
C SER A 75 -10.78 -9.38 -6.07
N LYS A 76 -11.46 -8.53 -6.85
CA LYS A 76 -10.94 -7.89 -8.07
C LYS A 76 -10.67 -6.40 -7.89
N LEU A 77 -11.18 -5.81 -6.81
CA LEU A 77 -11.10 -4.38 -6.53
C LEU A 77 -9.67 -3.96 -6.30
N THR A 78 -9.18 -2.96 -7.04
CA THR A 78 -7.87 -2.35 -6.82
C THR A 78 -7.98 -0.99 -6.14
N VAL A 79 -6.87 -0.42 -5.69
CA VAL A 79 -6.84 0.96 -5.17
C VAL A 79 -7.36 2.01 -6.17
N TYR A 80 -7.39 1.70 -7.47
CA TYR A 80 -7.90 2.59 -8.51
C TYR A 80 -9.44 2.62 -8.56
N ASP A 81 -10.08 1.61 -7.99
CA ASP A 81 -11.53 1.49 -7.89
C ASP A 81 -12.05 2.08 -6.55
N CYS A 82 -11.15 2.29 -5.59
CA CYS A 82 -11.47 2.81 -4.26
C CYS A 82 -12.01 4.24 -4.30
N GLU A 83 -12.93 4.53 -3.37
CA GLU A 83 -13.51 5.87 -3.18
C GLU A 83 -12.48 6.81 -2.55
N PHE A 84 -11.76 6.29 -1.54
CA PHE A 84 -10.71 7.02 -0.86
C PHE A 84 -9.37 6.37 -1.15
N ARG A 85 -8.39 7.20 -1.55
CA ARG A 85 -7.03 6.73 -1.83
C ARG A 85 -6.00 7.67 -1.27
N THR A 86 -4.93 7.09 -0.73
CA THR A 86 -3.72 7.81 -0.34
C THR A 86 -2.49 6.98 -0.68
N ARG A 87 -1.31 7.54 -0.45
CA ARG A 87 -0.01 6.86 -0.54
C ARG A 87 0.67 6.90 0.81
N LEU A 88 1.59 5.97 1.04
CA LEU A 88 2.54 6.12 2.15
C LEU A 88 3.38 7.37 1.94
N VAL A 89 3.55 8.14 3.01
CA VAL A 89 4.25 9.42 2.99
C VAL A 89 5.34 9.45 4.05
N ASN A 90 6.37 10.28 3.82
CA ASN A 90 7.34 10.59 4.85
C ASN A 90 6.66 11.43 5.92
N GLU A 91 6.44 10.85 7.10
CA GLU A 91 5.92 11.59 8.24
C GLU A 91 6.87 12.73 8.60
N LEU A 92 6.31 13.93 8.62
CA LEU A 92 7.06 15.11 9.02
C LEU A 92 6.99 15.28 10.52
N LYS A 93 8.13 15.59 11.14
CA LYS A 93 8.14 16.02 12.55
C LYS A 93 7.30 17.29 12.70
N TRP A 94 6.73 17.49 13.88
CA TRP A 94 5.92 18.67 14.19
C TRP A 94 6.57 19.99 13.76
N PHE A 95 7.88 20.13 13.99
CA PHE A 95 8.64 21.32 13.57
C PHE A 95 8.64 21.52 12.04
N GLN A 96 8.84 20.44 11.27
CA GLN A 96 8.84 20.50 9.82
C GLN A 96 7.45 20.85 9.27
N LYS A 97 6.39 20.31 9.90
CA LYS A 97 5.00 20.54 9.49
C LYS A 97 4.52 21.94 9.85
N ASN A 98 4.75 22.38 11.08
CA ASN A 98 4.12 23.58 11.63
C ASN A 98 5.01 24.83 11.59
N VAL A 99 6.33 24.67 11.63
CA VAL A 99 7.27 25.80 11.54
C VAL A 99 7.77 25.97 10.11
N LEU A 100 8.33 24.91 9.51
CA LEU A 100 8.88 24.97 8.16
C LEU A 100 7.80 24.89 7.05
N ARG A 101 6.55 24.57 7.40
CA ARG A 101 5.43 24.40 6.46
C ARG A 101 5.75 23.41 5.33
N ASN A 102 6.58 22.41 5.61
CA ASN A 102 6.88 21.36 4.66
C ASN A 102 5.61 20.53 4.42
N LYS A 103 5.46 20.07 3.17
CA LYS A 103 4.41 19.12 2.80
C LYS A 103 4.94 17.69 2.89
N GLU A 104 4.12 16.81 3.41
CA GLU A 104 4.35 15.36 3.34
C GLU A 104 4.52 14.97 1.86
N ARG A 105 5.45 14.05 1.60
CA ARG A 105 5.77 13.56 0.25
C ARG A 105 5.63 12.06 0.24
N GLU A 106 5.07 11.55 -0.85
CA GLU A 106 5.01 10.11 -1.09
C GLU A 106 6.40 9.47 -1.03
N ILE A 107 6.43 8.22 -0.58
CA ILE A 107 7.67 7.46 -0.46
C ILE A 107 7.86 6.58 -1.69
N TRP A 108 8.99 6.77 -2.34
CA TRP A 108 9.48 5.88 -3.36
C TRP A 108 10.55 4.96 -2.79
N PHE A 109 10.20 3.70 -2.61
CA PHE A 109 11.09 2.64 -2.16
C PHE A 109 11.97 2.21 -3.33
N ARG A 110 13.26 2.60 -3.30
CA ARG A 110 14.25 2.13 -4.27
C ARG A 110 14.59 0.67 -3.99
N TYR A 111 14.61 -0.16 -5.01
CA TYR A 111 15.01 -1.56 -4.84
C TYR A 111 16.50 -1.64 -4.50
N GLY A 112 16.88 -2.65 -3.72
CA GLY A 112 18.28 -2.93 -3.46
C GLY A 112 19.04 -3.37 -4.72
N HIS A 113 20.35 -3.20 -4.69
CA HIS A 113 21.25 -3.82 -5.66
C HIS A 113 21.39 -5.31 -5.38
N THR A 114 21.30 -5.70 -4.11
CA THR A 114 21.34 -7.10 -3.64
C THR A 114 19.97 -7.58 -3.12
N GLU A 115 19.85 -8.89 -2.90
CA GLU A 115 18.65 -9.47 -2.25
C GLU A 115 18.51 -8.98 -0.81
N GLU A 116 19.60 -8.93 -0.04
CA GLU A 116 19.57 -8.49 1.36
C GLU A 116 19.16 -7.01 1.49
N GLU A 117 19.70 -6.12 0.65
CA GLU A 117 19.24 -4.73 0.60
C GLU A 117 17.75 -4.64 0.26
N SER A 118 17.28 -5.46 -0.68
CA SER A 118 15.87 -5.48 -1.07
C SER A 118 14.96 -6.01 0.05
N LYS A 119 15.45 -6.95 0.87
CA LYS A 119 14.74 -7.41 2.08
C LYS A 119 14.64 -6.30 3.12
N THR A 120 15.69 -5.50 3.31
CA THR A 120 15.63 -4.32 4.19
C THR A 120 14.57 -3.33 3.72
N VAL A 121 14.52 -3.06 2.41
CA VAL A 121 13.49 -2.19 1.83
C VAL A 121 12.08 -2.76 2.04
N ILE A 122 11.89 -4.07 1.88
CA ILE A 122 10.59 -4.72 2.15
C ILE A 122 10.22 -4.65 3.63
N GLN A 123 11.19 -4.78 4.53
CA GLN A 123 10.96 -4.63 5.96
C GLN A 123 10.52 -3.21 6.31
N GLU A 124 11.16 -2.19 5.74
CA GLU A 124 10.74 -0.79 5.87
C GLU A 124 9.31 -0.59 5.34
N MET A 125 9.02 -1.08 4.12
CA MET A 125 7.67 -1.04 3.54
C MET A 125 6.64 -1.68 4.48
N LYS A 126 6.96 -2.85 5.05
CA LYS A 126 6.10 -3.56 6.00
C LYS A 126 5.81 -2.68 7.21
N ASP A 127 6.83 -2.12 7.85
CA ASP A 127 6.66 -1.33 9.07
C ASP A 127 5.83 -0.07 8.81
N MET A 128 5.99 0.54 7.64
CA MET A 128 5.20 1.70 7.22
C MET A 128 3.75 1.33 6.88
N ILE A 129 3.52 0.20 6.21
CA ILE A 129 2.16 -0.30 5.97
C ILE A 129 1.45 -0.58 7.30
N LEU A 130 2.14 -1.22 8.25
CA LEU A 130 1.53 -1.57 9.53
C LEU A 130 1.26 -0.34 10.42
N SER A 131 2.10 0.69 10.36
CA SER A 131 1.88 1.94 11.09
C SER A 131 0.88 2.85 10.40
N GLN A 132 1.22 3.38 9.23
CA GLN A 132 0.39 4.35 8.49
C GLN A 132 -0.85 3.70 7.89
N GLY A 133 -0.74 2.50 7.33
CA GLY A 133 -1.88 1.79 6.76
C GLY A 133 -2.94 1.49 7.80
N THR A 134 -2.55 0.96 8.97
CA THR A 134 -3.49 0.73 10.07
C THR A 134 -4.16 2.03 10.53
N SER A 135 -3.38 3.11 10.71
CA SER A 135 -3.93 4.42 11.10
C SER A 135 -4.83 5.05 10.03
N TYR A 136 -4.58 4.76 8.76
CA TYR A 136 -5.42 5.21 7.66
C TYR A 136 -6.75 4.43 7.64
N PHE A 137 -6.68 3.10 7.66
CA PHE A 137 -7.87 2.24 7.62
C PHE A 137 -8.76 2.37 8.88
N SER A 138 -8.19 2.71 10.04
CA SER A 138 -9.00 2.92 11.26
C SER A 138 -9.90 4.14 11.20
N GLN A 139 -9.74 5.06 10.23
CA GLN A 139 -10.61 6.22 10.06
C GLN A 139 -11.98 5.85 9.46
N PHE A 140 -12.11 4.63 8.93
CA PHE A 140 -13.30 4.15 8.22
C PHE A 140 -14.01 2.99 8.92
N ASN A 141 -13.51 2.55 10.08
CA ASN A 141 -14.09 1.46 10.88
C ASN A 141 -14.88 1.98 12.09
#